data_AF-A0A958RC50-F1
#
_entry.id   AF-A0A958RC50-F1
#
_cell.length_a   1.000
_cell.length_b   1.000
_cell.length_c   1.000
_cell.angle_alpha   90.00
_cell.angle_beta   90.00
_cell.angle_gamma   90.00
#
_symmetry.space_group_name_H-M   'P 1'
#
loop_
_entity.id
_entity.type
_entity.pdbx_description
1 polymer ?
#
loop_
_entity_poly.entity_id
_entity_poly.type
_entity_poly.pdbx_seq_one_letter_code
_entity_poly.pdbx_strand_id
1 'polypeptide(L)'
;YCEAACPYWARRFNFTEPEIPKERINPNMGYLSNRPRPKGVVEKCHFCLHRTREGKLPACLEACPTGARVFGNILDPDSEVAYVLRNKRVFILKEEAGTLPRFFYFFDK
;
A
#
# COMPACT_ATOMS: atom_id res chain seq x y z
N TYR A 1 17.33 4.81 9.85
CA TYR A 1 16.44 4.86 11.04
C TYR A 1 14.98 4.55 10.72
N CYS A 2 14.41 5.10 9.64
CA CYS A 2 13.00 4.87 9.29
C CYS A 2 12.61 3.38 9.16
N GLU A 3 13.46 2.52 8.60
CA GLU A 3 13.18 1.09 8.52
C GLU A 3 13.10 0.44 9.90
N ALA A 4 14.10 0.67 10.76
CA ALA A 4 14.14 0.15 12.13
C ALA A 4 12.97 0.63 13.00
N ALA A 5 12.51 1.87 12.81
CA ALA A 5 11.39 2.42 13.56
C ALA A 5 10.01 1.85 13.14
N CYS A 6 9.91 1.19 11.98
CA CYS A 6 8.63 0.66 11.51
C CYS A 6 8.36 -0.70 12.16
N PRO A 7 7.32 -0.84 13.02
CA PRO A 7 7.06 -2.09 13.74
C PRO A 7 6.63 -3.24 12.80
N TYR A 8 6.31 -2.92 11.55
CA TYR A 8 5.85 -3.85 10.52
C TYR A 8 6.95 -4.32 9.57
N TRP A 9 8.14 -3.74 9.64
CA TRP A 9 9.20 -3.94 8.64
C TRP A 9 8.69 -3.75 7.19
N ALA A 10 7.79 -2.77 7.00
CA ALA A 10 7.13 -2.50 5.71
C ALA A 10 7.90 -1.50 4.82
N ARG A 11 9.16 -1.22 5.18
CA ARG A 11 10.09 -0.35 4.45
C ARG A 11 11.19 -1.22 3.85
N ARG A 12 11.67 -0.86 2.67
CA ARG A 12 12.76 -1.55 1.96
C ARG A 12 13.79 -0.53 1.53
N PHE A 13 15.05 -0.76 1.88
CA PHE A 13 16.15 0.10 1.47
C PHE A 13 16.79 -0.42 0.19
N ASN A 14 17.05 0.46 -0.77
CA ASN A 14 17.77 0.12 -1.99
C ASN A 14 19.27 0.11 -1.72
N PHE A 15 19.81 -1.06 -1.37
CA PHE A 15 21.25 -1.24 -1.09
C PHE A 15 22.11 -1.22 -2.34
N THR A 16 21.56 -1.61 -3.48
CA THR A 16 22.25 -1.73 -4.77
C THR A 16 21.76 -0.69 -5.76
N GLU A 17 22.55 -0.46 -6.80
CA GLU A 17 22.12 0.35 -7.93
C GLU A 17 21.10 -0.45 -8.78
N PRO A 18 19.96 0.14 -9.18
CA PRO A 18 18.97 -0.58 -9.96
C PRO A 18 19.43 -0.75 -11.41
N GLU A 19 19.62 -1.99 -11.82
CA GLU A 19 19.92 -2.36 -13.21
C GLU A 19 18.64 -2.76 -13.94
N ILE A 20 17.94 -1.77 -14.51
CA ILE A 20 16.72 -2.01 -15.31
C ILE A 20 17.03 -1.67 -16.76
N PRO A 21 16.97 -2.64 -17.71
CA PRO A 21 17.15 -2.35 -19.13
C PRO A 21 16.16 -1.28 -19.60
N LYS A 22 16.62 -0.34 -20.43
CA LYS A 22 15.83 0.81 -20.86
C LYS A 22 14.53 0.40 -21.55
N GLU A 23 14.55 -0.72 -22.27
CA GLU A 23 13.42 -1.28 -23.01
C GLU A 23 12.33 -1.83 -22.10
N ARG A 24 12.67 -2.17 -20.85
CA ARG A 24 11.73 -2.65 -19.83
C ARG A 24 11.20 -1.55 -18.92
N ILE A 25 11.71 -0.32 -19.04
CA ILE A 25 11.23 0.82 -18.27
C ILE A 25 9.95 1.33 -18.91
N ASN A 26 8.85 1.27 -18.16
CA ASN A 26 7.62 1.94 -18.54
C ASN A 26 7.86 3.47 -18.51
N PRO A 27 7.70 4.22 -19.61
CA PRO A 27 7.92 5.66 -19.61
C PRO A 27 6.80 6.44 -18.88
N ASN A 28 5.63 5.84 -18.70
CA ASN A 28 4.50 6.44 -18.01
C ASN A 28 4.57 6.14 -16.49
N MET A 29 5.23 7.02 -15.75
CA MET A 29 5.44 6.87 -14.30
C MET A 29 5.08 8.15 -13.54
N GLY A 30 4.36 7.99 -12.43
CA GLY A 30 4.04 9.08 -11.50
C GLY A 30 5.27 9.50 -10.69
N TYR A 31 5.55 10.80 -10.65
CA TYR A 31 6.72 11.39 -9.97
C TYR A 31 6.91 10.91 -8.52
N LEU A 32 5.83 10.92 -7.73
CA LEU A 32 5.85 10.55 -6.31
C LEU A 32 5.57 9.06 -6.04
N SER A 33 5.55 8.23 -7.08
CA SER A 33 5.03 6.87 -6.96
C SER A 33 5.95 5.82 -7.57
N ASN A 34 5.72 5.35 -8.79
CA ASN A 34 6.27 4.10 -9.35
C ASN A 34 7.56 4.27 -10.17
N ARG A 35 8.30 5.37 -10.00
CA ARG A 35 9.61 5.53 -10.65
C ARG A 35 10.64 4.58 -10.03
N PRO A 36 11.65 4.10 -10.78
CA PRO A 36 12.84 3.51 -10.19
C PRO A 36 13.54 4.51 -9.27
N ARG A 37 13.96 4.07 -8.08
CA ARG A 37 14.64 4.92 -7.10
C ARG A 37 16.13 4.57 -7.12
N PRO A 38 17.04 5.55 -6.93
CA PRO A 38 18.46 5.27 -6.88
C PRO A 38 18.85 4.48 -5.63
N LYS A 39 20.09 3.98 -5.62
CA LYS A 39 20.75 3.41 -4.44
C LYS A 39 20.71 4.42 -3.29
N GLY A 40 20.49 3.93 -2.07
CA GLY A 40 20.50 4.77 -0.87
C GLY A 40 19.13 5.33 -0.46
N VAL A 41 18.06 5.00 -1.19
CA VAL A 41 16.70 5.49 -0.92
C VAL A 41 15.83 4.38 -0.33
N VAL A 42 14.94 4.74 0.60
CA VAL A 42 13.93 3.83 1.16
C VAL A 42 12.63 3.90 0.38
N GLU A 43 12.08 2.72 0.12
CA GLU A 43 10.76 2.52 -0.46
C GLU A 43 9.79 1.91 0.55
N LYS A 44 8.50 2.09 0.28
CA LYS A 44 7.40 1.42 0.99
C LYS A 44 6.15 1.42 0.11
N CYS A 45 5.15 0.66 0.51
CA CYS A 45 3.81 0.82 -0.04
C CYS A 45 3.30 2.26 0.22
N HIS A 46 2.77 2.87 -0.84
CA HIS A 46 2.16 4.20 -0.83
C HIS A 46 0.74 4.15 -1.41
N PHE A 47 0.07 3.00 -1.31
CA PHE A 47 -1.26 2.75 -1.88
C PHE A 47 -1.42 3.23 -3.32
N CYS A 48 -0.42 2.89 -4.15
CA CYS A 48 -0.41 3.22 -5.58
C CYS A 48 -0.82 4.68 -5.87
N LEU A 49 -0.19 5.65 -5.21
CA LEU A 49 -0.50 7.09 -5.34
C LEU A 49 -0.72 7.57 -6.79
N HIS A 50 0.05 7.06 -7.76
CA HIS A 50 -0.14 7.38 -9.18
C HIS A 50 -1.50 6.94 -9.74
N ARG A 51 -2.10 5.88 -9.20
CA ARG A 51 -3.41 5.35 -9.58
C ARG A 51 -4.53 6.00 -8.79
N THR A 52 -4.38 6.06 -7.47
CA THR A 52 -5.45 6.53 -6.57
C THR A 52 -5.76 8.00 -6.77
N ARG A 53 -4.79 8.82 -7.19
CA ARG A 53 -5.04 10.22 -7.60
C ARG A 53 -5.82 10.39 -8.90
N GLU A 54 -5.87 9.35 -9.73
CA GLU A 54 -6.67 9.31 -10.96
C GLU A 54 -8.02 8.60 -10.74
N GLY A 55 -8.41 8.31 -9.49
CA GLY A 55 -9.62 7.57 -9.17
C GLY A 55 -9.55 6.07 -9.45
N LYS A 56 -8.36 5.54 -9.78
CA LYS A 56 -8.14 4.09 -10.00
C LYS A 56 -7.82 3.37 -8.70
N LEU A 57 -8.15 2.08 -8.65
CA LEU A 57 -7.84 1.24 -7.49
C LEU A 57 -6.34 0.89 -7.43
N PRO A 58 -5.80 0.58 -6.24
CA PRO A 58 -4.43 0.10 -6.12
C PRO A 58 -4.20 -1.17 -6.94
N ALA A 59 -3.03 -1.27 -7.58
CA ALA A 59 -2.71 -2.39 -8.47
C ALA A 59 -2.80 -3.76 -7.77
N CYS A 60 -2.43 -3.83 -6.49
CA CYS A 60 -2.54 -5.05 -5.71
C CYS A 60 -4.00 -5.47 -5.45
N LEU A 61 -4.95 -4.54 -5.45
CA LEU A 61 -6.36 -4.83 -5.28
C LEU A 61 -6.96 -5.29 -6.61
N GLU A 62 -6.71 -4.56 -7.71
CA GLU A 62 -7.20 -4.95 -9.04
C GLU A 62 -6.67 -6.30 -9.51
N ALA A 63 -5.42 -6.63 -9.18
CA ALA A 63 -4.82 -7.91 -9.56
C ALA A 63 -5.33 -9.10 -8.72
N CYS A 64 -6.09 -8.86 -7.64
CA CYS A 64 -6.53 -9.92 -6.75
C CYS A 64 -7.80 -10.60 -7.29
N PRO A 65 -7.74 -11.88 -7.72
CA PRO A 65 -8.90 -12.54 -8.31
C PRO A 65 -9.97 -12.92 -7.28
N THR A 66 -9.59 -13.02 -6.01
CA THR A 66 -10.45 -13.53 -4.92
C THR A 66 -11.17 -12.43 -4.15
N GLY A 67 -10.93 -11.15 -4.46
CA GLY A 67 -11.53 -10.04 -3.73
C GLY A 67 -11.01 -9.89 -2.28
N ALA A 68 -9.83 -10.41 -1.96
CA ALA A 68 -9.29 -10.41 -0.60
C ALA A 68 -8.92 -9.01 -0.05
N ARG A 69 -9.00 -7.96 -0.88
CA ARG A 69 -8.60 -6.60 -0.52
C ARG A 69 -9.75 -5.66 -0.84
N VAL A 70 -10.02 -4.75 0.09
CA VAL A 70 -10.96 -3.63 -0.06
C VAL A 70 -10.18 -2.33 0.16
N PHE A 71 -10.44 -1.31 -0.66
CA PHE A 71 -9.78 -0.02 -0.57
C PHE A 71 -10.79 1.10 -0.80
N GLY A 72 -10.74 2.14 0.05
CA GLY A 72 -11.68 3.26 -0.05
C GLY A 72 -11.44 4.32 1.01
N ASN A 73 -12.30 5.34 1.00
CA ASN A 73 -12.29 6.41 1.98
C ASN A 73 -13.05 5.98 3.24
N ILE A 74 -12.35 5.77 4.35
CA ILE A 74 -12.97 5.39 5.64
C ILE A 74 -13.93 6.44 6.21
N LEU A 75 -13.84 7.70 5.76
CA LEU A 75 -14.74 8.78 6.18
C LEU A 75 -16.03 8.81 5.38
N ASP A 76 -16.08 8.13 4.24
CA ASP A 76 -17.29 7.96 3.45
C ASP A 76 -18.09 6.78 4.03
N PRO A 77 -19.26 7.03 4.64
CA PRO A 77 -20.07 6.00 5.30
C PRO A 77 -20.62 4.97 4.32
N ASP A 78 -20.70 5.30 3.02
CA ASP A 78 -21.23 4.44 1.96
C ASP A 78 -20.12 3.61 1.29
N SER A 79 -18.86 3.83 1.67
CA SER A 79 -17.74 3.07 1.12
C SER A 79 -17.71 1.62 1.62
N GLU A 80 -17.26 0.71 0.74
CA GLU A 80 -17.13 -0.71 1.07
C GLU A 80 -16.19 -0.93 2.28
N VAL A 81 -15.11 -0.14 2.40
CA VAL A 81 -14.21 -0.23 3.55
C VAL A 81 -14.91 0.18 4.85
N ALA A 82 -15.76 1.22 4.84
CA ALA A 82 -16.53 1.62 6.01
C ALA A 82 -17.55 0.53 6.39
N TYR A 83 -18.18 -0.11 5.41
CA TYR A 83 -19.05 -1.26 5.65
C TYR A 83 -18.28 -2.42 6.31
N VAL A 84 -17.10 -2.80 5.79
CA VAL A 84 -16.27 -3.87 6.36
C VAL A 84 -15.89 -3.55 7.80
N LEU A 85 -15.43 -2.32 8.08
CA LEU A 85 -15.01 -1.92 9.43
C LEU A 85 -16.17 -1.91 10.45
N ARG A 86 -17.41 -1.68 10.01
CA ARG A 86 -18.59 -1.68 10.88
C ARG A 86 -19.20 -3.06 11.09
N ASN A 87 -19.14 -3.94 10.07
CA ASN A 87 -19.95 -5.16 10.04
C ASN A 87 -19.14 -6.46 10.09
N LYS A 88 -17.82 -6.41 9.88
CA LYS A 88 -16.95 -7.60 9.88
C LYS A 88 -16.05 -7.60 11.12
N ARG A 89 -15.56 -8.79 11.48
CA ARG A 89 -14.53 -8.92 12.51
C ARG A 89 -13.21 -8.39 11.97
N VAL A 90 -12.70 -7.34 12.59
CA VAL A 90 -11.44 -6.68 12.22
C VAL A 90 -10.33 -7.08 13.18
N PHE A 91 -9.13 -7.23 12.63
CA PHE A 91 -7.88 -7.42 13.37
C PHE A 91 -6.89 -6.33 12.97
N ILE A 92 -6.31 -5.67 13.98
CA ILE A 92 -5.24 -4.69 13.81
C ILE A 92 -3.91 -5.39 14.11
N LEU A 93 -3.04 -5.47 13.10
CA LEU A 93 -1.72 -6.06 13.28
C LEU A 93 -0.89 -5.16 14.21
N LYS A 94 -0.32 -5.78 15.26
CA LYS A 94 0.51 -5.12 16.27
C LYS A 94 -0.19 -3.93 16.92
N GLU A 95 -1.42 -4.14 17.37
CA GLU A 95 -2.22 -3.11 18.03
C GLU A 95 -1.52 -2.53 19.27
N GLU A 96 -0.74 -3.36 19.98
CA GLU A 96 0.05 -2.98 21.14
C GLU A 96 1.09 -1.88 20.85
N ALA A 97 1.50 -1.71 19.58
CA ALA A 97 2.43 -0.66 19.17
C ALA A 97 1.79 0.73 19.05
N GLY A 98 0.46 0.86 19.17
CA GLY A 98 -0.24 2.15 19.24
C GLY A 98 -0.15 3.02 17.97
N THR A 99 0.17 2.45 16.81
CA THR A 99 0.44 3.22 15.59
C THR A 99 -0.79 3.69 14.81
N LEU A 100 -2.00 3.25 15.21
CA LEU A 100 -3.28 3.58 14.57
C LEU A 100 -3.25 3.42 13.03
N PRO A 101 -2.95 2.22 12.51
CA PRO A 101 -2.72 2.03 11.08
C PRO A 101 -3.99 2.26 10.26
N ARG A 102 -3.81 2.59 8.96
CA ARG A 102 -4.89 2.65 7.95
C ARG A 102 -4.89 1.42 7.05
N PHE A 103 -4.52 0.28 7.64
CA PHE A 103 -4.51 -1.02 7.00
C PHE A 103 -5.03 -2.03 8.02
N PHE A 104 -6.11 -2.71 7.67
CA PHE A 104 -6.86 -3.56 8.56
C PHE A 104 -6.97 -4.95 7.94
N TYR A 105 -6.91 -5.97 8.78
CA TYR A 105 -7.26 -7.33 8.38
C TYR A 105 -8.69 -7.59 8.79
N PHE A 106 -9.44 -8.33 7.99
CA PHE A 106 -10.79 -8.74 8.33
C PHE A 106 -10.98 -10.21 8.00
N PHE A 107 -11.92 -10.84 8.70
CA PHE A 107 -12.30 -12.22 8.46
C PHE A 107 -13.60 -12.24 7.67
N ASP A 108 -13.58 -12.90 6.52
CA ASP A 108 -14.78 -13.16 5.73
C ASP A 108 -15.25 -14.59 5.99
N LYS A 109 -16.32 -14.70 6.79
CA LYS A 109 -16.86 -15.91 7.44
C LYS A 109 -16.11 -16.33 8.71
#